data_AF-A0A285LTM5-F1
#
_entry.id   AF-A0A285LTM5-F1
#
_cell.length_a   1.000
_cell.length_b   1.000
_cell.length_c   1.000
_cell.angle_alpha   90.00
_cell.angle_beta   90.00
_cell.angle_gamma   90.00
#
_symmetry.space_group_name_H-M   'P 1'
#
loop_
_entity.id
_entity.type
_entity.pdbx_description
1 polymer ?
#
loop_
_entity_poly.entity_id
_entity_poly.type
_entity_poly.pdbx_seq_one_letter_code
_entity_poly.pdbx_strand_id
1 'polypeptide(L)'
;MASGFPARRAGHPVGMDDNAKRPHTTVTESDLRDLLGASADACLVLLEGRVEIAEGSAEGLTIATRDEIAGRAGADPDRTKLSELAAELSSEIRLQGA
;
A
#
# COMPACT_ATOMS: atom_id res chain seq x y z
N MET A 1 -12.33 55.24 -11.29
CA MET A 1 -13.47 54.31 -11.43
C MET A 1 -12.90 53.02 -12.01
N ALA A 2 -12.50 52.08 -11.13
CA ALA A 2 -13.15 50.76 -10.94
C ALA A 2 -13.33 50.04 -12.29
N SER A 3 -12.59 48.97 -12.59
CA SER A 3 -12.67 47.64 -11.97
C SER A 3 -11.35 46.88 -12.26
N GLY A 4 -10.73 46.10 -11.36
CA GLY A 4 -11.35 45.16 -10.43
C GLY A 4 -11.54 43.79 -11.08
N PHE A 5 -10.51 43.21 -11.71
CA PHE A 5 -10.56 41.82 -12.20
C PHE A 5 -10.18 40.86 -11.07
N PRO A 6 -11.03 39.86 -10.74
CA PRO A 6 -10.78 38.95 -9.63
C PRO A 6 -9.75 37.87 -9.98
N ALA A 7 -8.98 37.51 -8.96
CA ALA A 7 -8.06 36.39 -8.94
C ALA A 7 -8.74 35.09 -9.40
N ARG A 8 -8.32 34.54 -10.54
CA ARG A 8 -8.56 33.13 -10.84
C ARG A 8 -7.49 32.31 -10.12
N ARG A 9 -7.84 31.88 -8.91
CA ARG A 9 -7.37 30.62 -8.34
C ARG A 9 -7.69 29.52 -9.36
N ALA A 10 -6.70 29.10 -10.13
CA ALA A 10 -6.69 27.75 -10.65
C ALA A 10 -6.28 26.86 -9.48
N GLY A 11 -7.29 26.34 -8.77
CA GLY A 11 -7.09 25.19 -7.91
C GLY A 11 -6.46 24.10 -8.77
N HIS A 12 -5.30 23.61 -8.34
CA HIS A 12 -4.83 22.31 -8.77
C HIS A 12 -5.98 21.34 -8.46
N PRO A 13 -6.56 20.63 -9.44
CA PRO A 13 -7.38 19.50 -9.10
C PRO A 13 -6.49 18.51 -8.35
N VAL A 14 -6.82 18.28 -7.08
CA VAL A 14 -6.41 17.10 -6.33
C VAL A 14 -6.76 15.91 -7.20
N GLY A 15 -5.73 15.26 -7.73
CA GLY A 15 -5.89 14.14 -8.63
C GLY A 15 -4.62 13.34 -8.65
N MET A 16 -4.45 12.49 -7.62
CA MET A 16 -3.74 11.20 -7.70
C MET A 16 -3.75 10.50 -6.33
N ASP A 17 -4.94 10.28 -5.77
CA ASP A 17 -5.16 9.04 -4.99
C ASP A 17 -6.15 8.18 -5.79
N ASP A 18 -5.92 8.11 -7.10
CA ASP A 18 -6.33 6.99 -7.93
C ASP A 18 -5.44 5.81 -7.49
N ASN A 19 -5.65 5.33 -6.25
CA ASN A 19 -5.09 4.10 -5.69
C ASN A 19 -5.75 2.88 -6.36
N ALA A 20 -6.07 2.98 -7.64
CA ALA A 20 -6.29 1.85 -8.50
C ALA A 20 -4.93 1.13 -8.62
N LYS A 21 -4.63 0.33 -7.59
CA LYS A 21 -3.55 -0.63 -7.38
C LYS A 21 -2.78 -0.89 -8.69
N ARG A 22 -1.86 0.01 -9.04
CA ARG A 22 -1.04 -0.20 -10.23
C ARG A 22 -0.17 -1.41 -9.92
N PRO A 23 -0.12 -2.42 -10.79
CA PRO A 23 0.66 -3.62 -10.52
C PRO A 23 2.12 -3.22 -10.29
N HIS A 24 2.59 -3.41 -9.06
CA HIS A 24 3.93 -3.02 -8.62
C HIS A 24 4.58 -4.19 -7.89
N THR A 25 5.91 -4.28 -7.97
CA THR A 25 6.72 -5.29 -7.27
C THR A 25 7.10 -4.91 -5.84
N THR A 26 6.76 -3.69 -5.41
CA THR A 26 7.22 -3.08 -4.15
C THR A 26 6.06 -2.89 -3.21
N VAL A 27 6.06 -3.54 -2.05
CA VAL A 27 5.01 -3.36 -1.02
C VAL A 27 4.93 -1.88 -0.63
N THR A 28 3.73 -1.32 -0.60
CA THR A 28 3.50 0.06 -0.18
C THR A 28 2.71 0.16 1.12
N GLU A 29 2.72 1.35 1.72
CA GLU A 29 1.88 1.69 2.87
C GLU A 29 0.39 1.44 2.60
N SER A 30 -0.07 1.71 1.38
CA SER A 30 -1.46 1.49 0.99
C SER A 30 -1.82 0.01 1.04
N ASP A 31 -0.95 -0.87 0.52
CA ASP A 31 -1.20 -2.32 0.51
C ASP A 31 -1.27 -2.89 1.92
N LEU A 32 -0.42 -2.42 2.84
CA LEU A 32 -0.47 -2.82 4.24
C LEU A 32 -1.77 -2.35 4.92
N ARG A 33 -2.22 -1.14 4.61
CA ARG A 33 -3.48 -0.60 5.14
C ARG A 33 -4.68 -1.36 4.62
N ASP A 34 -4.72 -1.64 3.32
CA ASP A 34 -5.74 -2.46 2.68
C ASP A 34 -5.74 -3.88 3.28
N LEU A 35 -4.56 -4.48 3.51
CA LEU A 35 -4.44 -5.79 4.14
C LEU A 35 -4.97 -5.81 5.59
N LEU A 36 -4.66 -4.78 6.38
CA LEU A 36 -5.15 -4.67 7.76
C LEU A 36 -6.68 -4.46 7.82
N GLY A 37 -7.24 -3.75 6.83
CA GLY A 37 -8.67 -3.56 6.63
C GLY A 37 -9.40 -4.76 6.00
N ALA A 38 -8.67 -5.71 5.44
CA ALA A 38 -9.22 -6.91 4.82
C ALA A 38 -9.57 -8.00 5.85
N SER A 39 -10.03 -9.14 5.34
CA SER A 39 -10.40 -10.33 6.12
C SER A 39 -9.22 -10.87 6.93
N ALA A 40 -9.51 -11.61 8.01
CA ALA A 40 -8.48 -12.23 8.86
C ALA A 40 -7.55 -13.18 8.08
N ASP A 41 -8.09 -13.86 7.07
CA ASP A 41 -7.38 -14.78 6.19
C ASP A 41 -6.67 -14.09 5.01
N ALA A 42 -6.66 -12.76 4.97
CA ALA A 42 -5.99 -12.02 3.92
C ALA A 42 -4.47 -12.08 4.09
N CYS A 43 -3.77 -12.18 2.96
CA CYS A 43 -2.32 -12.17 2.89
C CYS A 43 -1.83 -11.35 1.70
N LEU A 44 -0.67 -10.72 1.88
CA LEU A 44 0.10 -10.10 0.80
C LEU A 44 0.92 -11.17 0.11
N VAL A 45 0.76 -11.27 -1.20
CA VAL A 45 1.47 -12.23 -2.05
C VAL A 45 2.15 -11.53 -3.22
N LEU A 46 3.28 -12.08 -3.65
CA LEU A 46 3.92 -11.73 -4.90
C LEU A 46 3.55 -12.78 -5.95
N LEU A 47 2.76 -12.35 -6.94
CA LEU A 47 2.36 -13.17 -8.08
C LEU A 47 2.80 -12.49 -9.37
N GLU A 48 3.58 -13.20 -10.20
CA GLU A 48 4.07 -12.71 -11.51
C GLU A 48 4.72 -11.32 -11.46
N GLY A 49 5.47 -11.03 -10.40
CA GLY A 49 6.11 -9.72 -10.19
C GLY A 49 5.12 -8.62 -9.83
N ARG A 50 4.02 -8.95 -9.15
CA ARG A 50 3.02 -7.99 -8.68
C ARG A 50 2.62 -8.33 -7.26
N VAL A 51 2.59 -7.32 -6.41
CA VAL A 51 2.10 -7.42 -5.04
C VAL A 51 0.59 -7.38 -5.07
N GLU A 52 -0.03 -8.43 -4.54
CA GLU A 52 -1.48 -8.56 -4.46
C GLU A 52 -1.93 -8.98 -3.06
N ILE A 53 -3.15 -8.56 -2.68
CA ILE A 53 -3.83 -9.08 -1.49
C ILE A 53 -4.69 -10.23 -1.95
N ALA A 54 -4.45 -11.41 -1.40
CA ALA A 54 -5.20 -12.62 -1.66
C ALA A 54 -5.83 -13.10 -0.35
N GLU A 55 -7.04 -13.66 -0.44
CA GLU A 55 -7.73 -14.24 0.71
C GLU A 55 -7.56 -15.75 0.68
N GLY A 56 -7.03 -16.32 1.77
CA GLY A 56 -6.80 -17.77 1.89
C GLY A 56 -5.55 -18.27 1.14
N SER A 57 -5.66 -19.43 0.50
CA SER A 57 -4.52 -20.08 -0.17
C SER A 57 -4.23 -19.41 -1.51
N ALA A 58 -3.33 -18.44 -1.49
CA ALA A 58 -2.93 -17.69 -2.66
C ALA A 58 -1.98 -18.49 -3.56
N GLU A 59 -2.21 -18.42 -4.87
CA GLU A 59 -1.22 -18.86 -5.86
C GLU A 59 -0.14 -17.78 -5.94
N GLY A 60 1.03 -18.01 -5.31
CA GLY A 60 2.12 -17.04 -5.29
C GLY A 60 3.07 -17.18 -4.10
N LEU A 61 4.10 -16.33 -4.04
CA LEU A 61 4.96 -16.25 -2.87
C LEU A 61 4.25 -15.41 -1.80
N THR A 62 3.86 -16.02 -0.69
CA THR A 62 3.30 -15.27 0.45
C THR A 62 4.39 -14.40 1.07
N ILE A 63 4.19 -13.08 1.02
CA ILE A 63 5.10 -12.07 1.59
C ILE A 63 4.82 -11.95 3.09
N ALA A 64 3.57 -11.71 3.46
CA ALA A 64 3.13 -11.53 4.84
C ALA A 64 1.63 -11.75 4.98
N THR A 65 1.18 -12.29 6.10
CA THR A 65 -0.25 -12.39 6.43
C THR A 65 -0.71 -11.13 7.16
N ARG A 66 -2.02 -10.90 7.20
CA ARG A 66 -2.59 -9.82 8.03
C ARG A 66 -2.16 -9.91 9.48
N ASP A 67 -2.12 -11.11 10.05
CA ASP A 67 -1.69 -11.34 11.44
C ASP A 67 -0.22 -10.97 11.67
N GLU A 68 0.66 -11.35 10.74
CA GLU A 68 2.08 -10.96 10.79
C GLU A 68 2.26 -9.43 10.72
N ILE A 69 1.53 -8.76 9.83
CA ILE A 69 1.55 -7.29 9.72
C ILE A 69 0.99 -6.65 10.99
N ALA A 70 -0.13 -7.14 11.53
CA ALA A 70 -0.71 -6.65 12.77
C ALA A 70 0.22 -6.89 13.97
N GLY A 71 0.94 -8.02 14.01
CA GLY A 71 1.92 -8.34 15.04
C GLY A 71 3.15 -7.44 14.98
N ARG A 72 3.65 -7.12 13.78
CA ARG A 72 4.81 -6.24 13.56
C ARG A 72 4.47 -4.75 13.73
N ALA A 73 3.32 -4.32 13.21
CA ALA A 73 2.92 -2.91 13.14
C ALA A 73 2.10 -2.47 14.36
N GLY A 74 1.38 -3.40 15.01
CA GLY A 74 0.38 -3.14 16.04
C GLY A 74 -1.05 -3.08 15.46
N ALA A 75 -2.04 -3.01 16.36
CA ALA A 75 -3.46 -3.02 15.99
C ALA A 75 -3.93 -1.73 15.28
N ASP A 76 -3.27 -0.61 15.52
CA ASP A 76 -3.52 0.67 14.87
C ASP A 76 -2.17 1.32 14.51
N PRO A 77 -1.53 0.89 13.41
CA PRO A 77 -0.22 1.38 13.05
C PRO A 77 -0.31 2.75 12.37
N ASP A 78 0.52 3.67 12.83
CA ASP A 78 0.68 4.98 12.19
C ASP A 78 1.28 4.86 10.79
N ARG A 79 1.05 5.89 9.99
CA ARG A 79 1.57 6.05 8.63
C ARG A 79 3.08 5.78 8.52
N THR A 80 3.87 6.34 9.45
CA THR A 80 5.33 6.13 9.49
C THR A 80 5.68 4.66 9.64
N LYS A 81 5.00 3.97 10.57
CA LYS A 81 5.28 2.56 10.87
C LYS A 81 4.97 1.65 9.67
N LEU A 82 3.86 1.93 9.00
CA LEU A 82 3.49 1.24 7.76
C LEU A 82 4.51 1.48 6.65
N SER A 83 5.00 2.71 6.48
CA SER A 83 6.01 3.04 5.47
C SER A 83 7.35 2.34 5.74
N GLU A 84 7.81 2.30 7.01
CA GLU A 84 9.01 1.56 7.41
C GLU A 84 8.87 0.06 7.14
N LEU A 85 7.73 -0.52 7.53
CA LEU A 85 7.46 -1.94 7.34
C LEU A 85 7.35 -2.31 5.85
N ALA A 86 6.75 -1.43 5.03
CA ALA A 86 6.67 -1.60 3.59
C ALA A 86 8.06 -1.61 2.93
N ALA A 87 8.97 -0.73 3.36
CA ALA A 87 10.34 -0.67 2.88
C ALA A 87 11.16 -1.91 3.29
N GLU A 88 10.94 -2.41 4.51
CA GLU A 88 11.53 -3.66 4.99
C GLU A 88 11.07 -4.85 4.14
N LEU A 89 9.75 -5.07 4.01
CA LEU A 89 9.19 -6.17 3.22
C LEU A 89 9.62 -6.10 1.75
N SER A 90 9.66 -4.90 1.17
CA SER A 90 10.14 -4.70 -0.21
C SER A 90 11.63 -5.03 -0.39
N SER A 91 12.42 -4.92 0.68
CA SER A 91 13.82 -5.33 0.68
C SER A 91 13.94 -6.84 0.85
N GLU A 92 13.13 -7.45 1.73
CA GLU A 92 13.04 -8.91 1.90
C GLU A 92 12.68 -9.62 0.59
N ILE A 93 11.64 -9.13 -0.11
CA ILE A 93 11.23 -9.66 -1.43
C ILE A 93 12.39 -9.60 -2.43
N ARG A 94 13.12 -8.49 -2.48
CA ARG A 94 14.27 -8.33 -3.39
C ARG A 94 15.42 -9.26 -3.05
N LEU A 95 15.63 -9.56 -1.77
CA LEU A 95 16.66 -10.50 -1.33
C LEU A 95 16.26 -11.96 -1.59
N GLN A 96 14.97 -12.29 -1.50
CA GLN A 96 14.44 -13.63 -1.78
C GLN A 96 14.26 -13.92 -3.27
N GLY A 97 14.05 -12.89 -4.09
CA GLY A 97 13.87 -12.99 -5.54
C GLY A 97 15.13 -12.78 -6.38
N ALA A 98 16.32 -12.77 -5.76
CA ALA A 98 17.63 -12.66 -6.42
C ALA A 98 18.23 -14.03 -6.78
#